data_AF-A0A6P5FPT6-F1
#
_entry.id   AF-A0A6P5FPT6-F1
#
_cell.length_a   1.000
_cell.length_b   1.000
_cell.length_c   1.000
_cell.angle_alpha   90.00
_cell.angle_beta   90.00
_cell.angle_gamma   90.00
#
_symmetry.space_group_name_H-M   'P 1'
#
loop_
_entity.id
_entity.type
_entity.pdbx_description
1 polymer ?
#
loop_
_entity_poly.entity_id
_entity_poly.type
_entity_poly.pdbx_seq_one_letter_code
_entity_poly.pdbx_strand_id
1 'polypeptide(L)'
;MAAGGGMSRGEAAAVRDCVDMLGDAADELRESAEEMERMKEGRGSGTQEAERFEISNVQTWVSAALTNDDTCLEGFGGDLPSSVSELVRSQVVNVAQLTSNALFFINKLASFEP
;
A
#
# COMPACT_ATOMS: atom_id res chain seq x y z
N MET A 1 -15.28 14.52 -32.79
CA MET A 1 -14.69 13.19 -32.98
C MET A 1 -13.65 13.00 -31.90
N ALA A 2 -13.84 12.05 -30.99
CA ALA A 2 -12.82 11.71 -30.01
C ALA A 2 -11.70 11.00 -30.76
N ALA A 3 -10.53 11.62 -30.85
CA ALA A 3 -9.34 10.93 -31.30
C ALA A 3 -9.02 9.87 -30.24
N GLY A 4 -9.13 8.59 -30.60
CA GLY A 4 -8.60 7.50 -29.80
C GLY A 4 -7.07 7.62 -29.78
N GLY A 5 -6.55 8.41 -28.86
CA GLY A 5 -5.13 8.44 -28.56
C GLY A 5 -4.84 7.33 -27.57
N GLY A 6 -4.13 6.29 -28.00
CA GLY A 6 -3.55 5.32 -27.07
C GLY A 6 -2.51 6.00 -26.17
N MET A 7 -2.17 5.34 -25.05
CA MET A 7 -1.12 5.80 -24.14
C MET A 7 0.19 6.05 -24.90
N SER A 8 0.90 7.12 -24.57
CA SER A 8 2.29 7.30 -24.97
C SER A 8 3.18 6.19 -24.38
N ARG A 9 4.38 6.01 -24.94
CA ARG A 9 5.34 5.04 -24.41
C ARG A 9 5.72 5.35 -22.95
N GLY A 10 5.82 6.63 -22.60
CA GLY A 10 6.11 7.07 -21.23
C GLY A 10 4.98 6.74 -20.26
N GLU A 11 3.73 7.07 -20.63
CA GLU A 11 2.56 6.71 -19.82
C GLU A 11 2.42 5.20 -19.66
N ALA A 12 2.63 4.44 -20.73
CA ALA A 12 2.58 2.98 -20.66
C ALA A 12 3.70 2.36 -19.80
N ALA A 13 4.84 3.05 -19.65
CA ALA A 13 5.91 2.63 -18.73
C ALA A 13 5.51 2.98 -17.29
N ALA A 14 5.11 4.22 -17.02
CA ALA A 14 4.67 4.66 -15.69
C ALA A 14 3.48 3.84 -15.15
N VAL A 15 2.52 3.46 -16.02
CA VAL A 15 1.42 2.57 -15.64
C VAL A 15 1.92 1.17 -15.27
N ARG A 16 2.90 0.63 -16.00
CA ARG A 16 3.49 -0.68 -15.65
C ARG A 16 4.22 -0.61 -14.32
N ASP A 17 5.07 0.38 -14.14
CA ASP A 17 5.81 0.58 -12.90
C ASP A 17 4.85 0.75 -11.72
N CYS A 18 3.77 1.53 -11.88
CA CYS A 18 2.73 1.65 -10.85
C CYS A 18 2.00 0.33 -10.56
N VAL A 19 1.67 -0.47 -11.58
CA VAL A 19 1.04 -1.78 -11.37
C VAL A 19 1.95 -2.71 -10.58
N ASP A 20 3.26 -2.69 -10.86
CA ASP A 20 4.24 -3.48 -10.13
C ASP A 20 4.30 -3.03 -8.65
N MET A 21 4.37 -1.71 -8.38
CA MET A 21 4.35 -1.17 -7.01
C MET A 21 3.06 -1.50 -6.25
N LEU A 22 1.90 -1.43 -6.92
CA LEU A 22 0.62 -1.82 -6.30
C LEU A 22 0.54 -3.34 -6.07
N GLY A 23 1.23 -4.13 -6.87
CA GLY A 23 1.42 -5.57 -6.64
C GLY A 23 2.20 -5.84 -5.37
N ASP A 24 3.35 -5.17 -5.20
CA ASP A 24 4.17 -5.26 -3.99
C ASP A 24 3.39 -4.80 -2.75
N ALA A 25 2.65 -3.68 -2.85
CA ALA A 25 1.78 -3.20 -1.79
C ALA A 25 0.69 -4.21 -1.41
N ALA A 26 0.10 -4.90 -2.39
CA ALA A 26 -0.91 -5.92 -2.14
C ALA A 26 -0.33 -7.15 -1.41
N ASP A 27 0.88 -7.57 -1.77
CA ASP A 27 1.57 -8.67 -1.09
C ASP A 27 1.94 -8.30 0.36
N GLU A 28 2.45 -7.09 0.60
CA GLU A 28 2.76 -6.57 1.93
C GLU A 28 1.50 -6.46 2.83
N LEU A 29 0.38 -5.99 2.26
CA LEU A 29 -0.91 -5.96 2.96
C LEU A 29 -1.43 -7.38 3.25
N ARG A 30 -1.15 -8.35 2.37
CA ARG A 30 -1.50 -9.77 2.57
C ARG A 30 -0.69 -10.38 3.71
N GLU A 31 0.61 -10.15 3.76
CA GLU A 31 1.49 -10.57 4.88
C GLU A 31 1.02 -9.96 6.21
N SER A 32 0.65 -8.68 6.18
CA SER A 32 0.08 -7.96 7.32
C SER A 32 -1.20 -8.63 7.84
N ALA A 33 -2.12 -9.00 6.95
CA ALA A 33 -3.36 -9.65 7.31
C ALA A 33 -3.14 -11.06 7.87
N GLU A 34 -2.28 -11.86 7.23
CA GLU A 34 -1.96 -13.22 7.67
C GLU A 34 -1.34 -13.25 9.08
N GLU A 35 -0.43 -12.31 9.38
CA GLU A 35 0.19 -12.22 10.70
C GLU A 35 -0.84 -11.80 11.77
N MET A 36 -1.70 -10.82 11.48
CA MET A 36 -2.78 -10.42 12.40
C MET A 36 -3.80 -11.54 12.64
N GLU A 37 -4.12 -12.34 11.62
CA GLU A 37 -4.98 -13.52 11.77
C GLU A 37 -4.34 -14.57 12.67
N ARG A 38 -3.04 -14.85 12.48
CA ARG A 38 -2.27 -15.78 13.30
C ARG A 38 -2.24 -15.35 14.77
N MET A 39 -2.05 -14.06 15.03
CA MET A 39 -2.14 -13.48 16.37
C MET A 39 -3.53 -13.69 16.99
N LYS A 40 -4.60 -13.36 16.25
CA LYS A 40 -6.00 -13.51 16.71
C LYS A 40 -6.36 -14.95 17.07
N GLU A 41 -5.83 -15.92 16.34
CA GLU A 41 -6.07 -17.35 16.59
C GLU A 41 -5.25 -17.91 17.78
N GLY A 42 -4.43 -17.09 18.44
CA GLY A 42 -3.50 -17.55 19.47
C GLY A 42 -2.42 -18.48 18.94
N ARG A 43 -2.18 -18.45 17.61
CA ARG A 43 -1.08 -19.16 16.93
C ARG A 43 0.19 -18.30 16.89
N GLY A 44 0.17 -17.16 17.58
CA GLY A 44 1.33 -16.33 17.92
C GLY A 44 2.38 -17.12 18.71
N SER A 45 3.55 -16.52 18.90
CA SER A 45 4.64 -17.11 19.70
C SER A 45 4.30 -17.22 21.21
N GLY A 46 3.18 -16.63 21.65
CA GLY A 46 2.57 -16.89 22.96
C GLY A 46 3.16 -16.10 24.12
N THR A 47 4.10 -15.19 23.86
CA THR A 47 4.62 -14.22 24.83
C THR A 47 4.30 -12.80 24.39
N GLN A 48 4.13 -11.90 25.35
CA GLN A 48 3.84 -10.48 25.09
C GLN A 48 4.95 -9.78 24.27
N GLU A 49 6.21 -10.18 24.46
CA GLU A 49 7.34 -9.67 23.68
C GLU A 49 7.26 -10.11 22.22
N ALA A 50 6.85 -11.36 21.99
CA ALA A 50 6.71 -11.86 20.65
C ALA A 50 5.46 -11.28 19.96
N GLU A 51 4.36 -11.07 20.67
CA GLU A 51 3.20 -10.34 20.14
C GLU A 51 3.57 -8.91 19.71
N ARG A 52 4.39 -8.19 20.51
CA ARG A 52 4.92 -6.88 20.11
C ARG A 52 5.77 -6.94 18.84
N PHE A 53 6.58 -7.99 18.71
CA PHE A 53 7.39 -8.21 17.51
C PHE A 53 6.51 -8.51 16.28
N GLU A 54 5.49 -9.35 16.44
CA GLU A 54 4.51 -9.65 15.39
C GLU A 54 3.79 -8.36 14.93
N ILE A 55 3.36 -7.49 15.84
CA ILE A 55 2.79 -6.16 15.50
C ILE A 55 3.81 -5.29 14.75
N SER A 56 5.09 -5.34 15.12
CA SER A 56 6.12 -4.54 14.43
C SER A 56 6.32 -4.97 12.97
N ASN A 57 6.18 -6.26 12.65
CA ASN A 57 6.19 -6.75 11.27
C ASN A 57 5.03 -6.15 10.47
N VAL A 58 3.82 -6.19 11.05
CA VAL A 58 2.62 -5.60 10.44
C VAL A 58 2.81 -4.09 10.20
N GLN A 59 3.39 -3.35 11.15
CA GLN A 59 3.71 -1.92 10.95
C GLN A 59 4.68 -1.70 9.79
N THR A 60 5.72 -2.52 9.68
CA THR A 60 6.71 -2.43 8.60
C THR A 60 6.05 -2.67 7.24
N TRP A 61 5.30 -3.74 7.07
CA TRP A 61 4.66 -4.08 5.80
C TRP A 61 3.60 -3.06 5.37
N VAL A 62 2.72 -2.61 6.28
CA VAL A 62 1.73 -1.58 5.92
C VAL A 62 2.39 -0.23 5.61
N SER A 63 3.51 0.11 6.26
CA SER A 63 4.26 1.33 5.92
C SER A 63 4.95 1.22 4.56
N ALA A 64 5.44 0.02 4.21
CA ALA A 64 6.00 -0.26 2.89
C ALA A 64 4.92 -0.16 1.80
N ALA A 65 3.72 -0.70 2.05
CA ALA A 65 2.60 -0.61 1.12
C ALA A 65 2.22 0.85 0.84
N LEU A 66 2.19 1.69 1.88
CA LEU A 66 1.92 3.12 1.72
C LEU A 66 3.03 3.83 0.93
N THR A 67 4.28 3.42 1.13
CA THR A 67 5.42 3.95 0.36
C THR A 67 5.32 3.58 -1.12
N ASN A 68 4.89 2.35 -1.41
CA ASN A 68 4.64 1.87 -2.78
C ASN A 68 3.49 2.64 -3.44
N ASP A 69 2.39 2.90 -2.71
CA ASP A 69 1.28 3.74 -3.16
C ASP A 69 1.76 5.16 -3.52
N ASP A 70 2.53 5.81 -2.64
CA ASP A 70 3.08 7.14 -2.85
C ASP A 70 4.08 7.17 -4.03
N THR A 71 4.94 6.16 -4.14
CA THR A 71 5.92 6.03 -5.25
C THR A 71 5.22 5.87 -6.59
N CYS A 72 4.12 5.09 -6.66
CA CYS A 72 3.31 5.03 -7.88
C CYS A 72 2.83 6.43 -8.29
N LEU A 73 2.34 7.24 -7.34
CA LEU A 73 1.84 8.59 -7.64
C LEU A 73 2.96 9.52 -8.13
N GLU A 74 4.15 9.43 -7.55
CA GLU A 74 5.32 10.21 -7.95
C GLU A 74 5.76 9.90 -9.39
N GLY A 75 5.58 8.66 -9.84
CA GLY A 75 5.87 8.22 -11.22
C GLY A 75 5.08 8.96 -12.32
N PHE A 76 4.01 9.68 -11.96
CA PHE A 76 3.19 10.47 -12.88
C PHE A 76 3.40 11.99 -12.78
N GLY A 77 4.37 12.47 -12.01
CA GLY A 77 4.59 13.91 -11.71
C GLY A 77 5.13 14.81 -12.84
N GLY A 78 4.89 14.48 -14.12
CA GLY A 78 5.40 15.23 -15.29
C GLY A 78 4.58 16.46 -15.72
N ASP A 79 5.05 17.17 -16.77
CA ASP A 79 4.69 18.56 -17.11
C ASP A 79 3.22 18.87 -17.45
N LEU A 80 2.35 17.89 -17.69
CA LEU A 80 0.89 18.10 -17.75
C LEU A 80 0.14 16.81 -17.40
N PRO A 81 -0.90 16.85 -16.55
CA PRO A 81 -1.75 15.69 -16.28
C PRO A 81 -2.45 15.23 -17.57
N SER A 82 -2.37 13.94 -17.85
CA SER A 82 -3.15 13.27 -18.88
C SER A 82 -4.37 12.59 -18.28
N SER A 83 -5.34 12.23 -19.12
CA SER A 83 -6.52 11.47 -18.68
C SER A 83 -6.15 10.13 -18.04
N VAL A 84 -5.01 9.55 -18.46
CA VAL A 84 -4.48 8.29 -17.92
C VAL A 84 -3.88 8.54 -16.53
N SER A 85 -3.04 9.57 -16.37
CA SER A 85 -2.47 9.89 -15.06
C SER A 85 -3.53 10.30 -14.04
N GLU A 86 -4.58 11.02 -14.45
CA GLU A 86 -5.70 11.38 -13.57
C GLU A 86 -6.49 10.14 -13.11
N LEU A 87 -6.76 9.21 -14.03
CA LEU A 87 -7.44 7.96 -13.71
C LEU A 87 -6.63 7.14 -12.69
N VAL A 88 -5.34 6.91 -12.96
CA VAL A 88 -4.45 6.15 -12.06
C VAL A 88 -4.37 6.84 -10.70
N ARG A 89 -4.11 8.15 -10.68
CA ARG A 89 -4.04 8.94 -9.45
C ARG A 89 -5.31 8.82 -8.61
N SER A 90 -6.49 8.87 -9.23
CA SER A 90 -7.76 8.76 -8.49
C SER A 90 -7.91 7.43 -7.75
N GLN A 91 -7.43 6.33 -8.35
CA GLN A 91 -7.49 5.00 -7.75
C GLN A 91 -6.44 4.86 -6.64
N VAL A 92 -5.20 5.25 -6.93
CA VAL A 92 -4.07 5.07 -6.00
C VAL A 92 -4.23 5.95 -4.76
N VAL A 93 -4.76 7.17 -4.88
CA VAL A 93 -5.07 8.00 -3.70
C VAL A 93 -6.09 7.32 -2.78
N ASN A 94 -7.07 6.60 -3.34
CA ASN A 94 -8.02 5.85 -2.53
C ASN A 94 -7.33 4.68 -1.80
N VAL A 95 -6.46 3.94 -2.50
CA VAL A 95 -5.67 2.86 -1.90
C VAL A 95 -4.78 3.40 -0.78
N ALA A 96 -3.98 4.45 -1.05
CA ALA A 96 -3.13 5.11 -0.07
C ALA A 96 -3.91 5.56 1.18
N GLN A 97 -5.12 6.09 1.01
CA GLN A 97 -5.97 6.49 2.14
C GLN A 97 -6.41 5.28 2.98
N LEU A 98 -6.75 4.15 2.36
CA LEU A 98 -7.09 2.92 3.06
C LEU A 98 -5.87 2.34 3.78
N THR A 99 -4.70 2.32 3.13
CA THR A 99 -3.42 1.89 3.71
C THR A 99 -3.06 2.76 4.92
N SER A 100 -3.19 4.09 4.79
CA SER A 100 -2.96 5.05 5.88
C SER A 100 -3.93 4.84 7.06
N ASN A 101 -5.22 4.59 6.78
CA ASN A 101 -6.19 4.27 7.81
C ASN A 101 -5.82 2.98 8.55
N ALA A 102 -5.40 1.93 7.84
CA ALA A 102 -4.95 0.69 8.45
C ALA A 102 -3.72 0.93 9.35
N LEU A 103 -2.72 1.64 8.83
CA LEU A 103 -1.50 1.99 9.57
C LEU A 103 -1.82 2.74 10.87
N PHE A 104 -2.79 3.66 10.84
CA PHE A 104 -3.24 4.37 12.03
C PHE A 104 -3.74 3.40 13.11
N PHE A 105 -4.61 2.45 12.76
CA PHE A 105 -5.13 1.48 13.72
C PHE A 105 -4.05 0.54 14.25
N ILE A 106 -3.14 0.08 13.38
CA ILE A 106 -2.01 -0.78 13.77
C ILE A 106 -1.09 -0.03 14.75
N ASN A 107 -0.77 1.23 14.48
CA ASN A 107 0.01 2.07 15.39
C ASN A 107 -0.68 2.24 16.75
N LYS A 108 -2.01 2.33 16.78
CA LYS A 108 -2.76 2.34 18.03
C LYS A 108 -2.63 1.02 18.78
N LEU A 109 -2.76 -0.12 18.10
CA LEU A 109 -2.57 -1.45 18.70
C LEU A 109 -1.15 -1.61 19.26
N ALA A 110 -0.11 -1.18 18.54
CA ALA A 110 1.27 -1.22 19.01
C ALA A 110 1.52 -0.39 20.28
N SER A 111 0.78 0.72 20.43
CA SER A 111 0.89 1.62 21.58
C SER A 111 0.05 1.20 22.79
N PHE A 112 -0.83 0.22 22.66
CA PHE A 112 -1.59 -0.30 23.79
C PHE A 112 -0.67 -1.18 24.65
N GLU A 113 -0.09 -0.59 25.69
CA GLU A 113 0.44 -1.34 26.83
C GLU A 113 -0.73 -1.79 27.74
N PRO A 114 -0.81 -3.08 28.12
CA PRO A 114 -1.75 -3.54 29.14
C PRO A 114 -1.39 -3.05 30.55
#